data_AF-A0A7Y6MCK9-F1
#
_entry.id   AF-A0A7Y6MCK9-F1
#
_cell.length_a   1.000
_cell.length_b   1.000
_cell.length_c   1.000
_cell.angle_alpha   90.00
_cell.angle_beta   90.00
_cell.angle_gamma   90.00
#
_symmetry.space_group_name_H-M   'P 1'
#
loop_
_entity.id
_entity.type
_entity.pdbx_description
1 polymer ?
#
loop_
_entity_poly.entity_id
_entity_poly.type
_entity_poly.pdbx_seq_one_letter_code
_entity_poly.pdbx_strand_id
1 'polypeptide(L)'
;MVRRGLTLATAALAAAFTAALVTATPAQAAVVDVTFGPTSIGDYCHARVSSSSWIGFYEPGGLRCYAGGMGGALQYAGSGDPYLACKHLTTDVVMSASRGTSDALVCRVVR
;
A
#
# COMPACT_ATOMS: atom_id res chain seq x y z
N MET A 1 5.61 56.81 27.02
CA MET A 1 5.50 55.58 27.83
C MET A 1 5.17 54.41 26.89
N VAL A 2 6.16 53.84 26.19
CA VAL A 2 5.96 52.73 25.21
C VAL A 2 7.12 51.75 25.32
N ARG A 3 7.41 51.25 26.53
CA ARG A 3 8.50 50.28 26.77
C ARG A 3 8.08 49.01 27.52
N ARG A 4 6.81 48.90 27.93
CA ARG A 4 6.31 47.78 28.74
C ARG A 4 5.48 46.74 27.97
N GLY A 5 5.15 47.01 26.70
CA GLY A 5 4.31 46.11 25.89
C GLY A 5 5.06 45.01 25.14
N LEU A 6 6.38 45.15 24.95
CA LEU A 6 7.12 44.25 24.06
C LEU A 6 7.58 42.94 24.73
N THR A 7 7.65 42.89 26.06
CA THR A 7 8.17 41.72 26.81
C THR A 7 7.11 40.64 27.06
N LEU A 8 5.82 40.97 26.90
CA LEU A 8 4.72 40.01 27.08
C LEU A 8 4.46 39.18 25.81
N ALA A 9 4.75 39.73 24.63
CA ALA A 9 4.55 39.02 23.37
C ALA A 9 5.58 37.89 23.15
N THR A 10 6.82 38.09 23.60
CA THR A 10 7.89 37.08 23.46
C THR A 10 7.72 35.87 24.37
N ALA A 11 7.12 36.04 25.55
CA ALA A 11 6.85 34.92 26.46
C ALA A 11 5.72 34.01 25.96
N ALA A 12 4.71 34.57 25.29
CA ALA A 12 3.59 33.80 24.75
C ALA A 12 4.00 32.95 23.54
N LEU A 13 4.89 33.45 22.68
CA LEU A 13 5.40 32.70 21.52
C LEU A 13 6.32 31.54 21.92
N ALA A 14 7.11 31.70 23.00
CA ALA A 14 7.98 30.63 23.51
C ALA A 14 7.17 29.47 24.15
N ALA A 15 6.09 29.80 24.87
CA ALA A 15 5.22 28.79 25.50
C ALA A 15 4.40 27.98 24.48
N ALA A 16 3.96 28.61 23.38
CA ALA A 16 3.25 27.93 22.30
C ALA A 16 4.15 26.92 21.54
N PHE A 17 5.45 27.22 21.41
CA PHE A 17 6.41 26.34 20.74
C PHE A 17 6.74 25.10 21.56
N THR A 18 6.81 25.21 22.90
CA THR A 18 7.03 24.06 23.79
C THR A 18 5.82 23.12 23.89
N ALA A 19 4.60 23.62 23.67
CA ALA A 19 3.40 22.79 23.68
C ALA A 19 3.20 21.98 22.38
N ALA A 20 3.79 22.41 21.26
CA ALA A 20 3.71 21.71 19.97
C ALA A 20 4.71 20.53 19.83
N LEU A 21 5.64 20.38 20.76
CA LEU A 21 6.65 19.30 20.77
C LEU A 21 6.19 18.03 21.48
N VAL A 22 4.99 18.04 22.06
CA VAL A 22 4.48 16.95 22.89
C VAL A 22 3.54 16.07 22.05
N THR A 23 3.95 14.81 21.88
CA THR A 23 3.22 13.65 21.31
C THR A 23 3.40 13.33 19.82
N ALA A 24 4.64 13.27 19.34
CA ALA A 24 4.94 12.23 18.35
C ALA A 24 4.94 10.88 19.09
N THR A 25 3.77 10.26 19.24
CA THR A 25 3.70 8.87 19.70
C THR A 25 4.47 7.99 18.71
N PRO A 26 5.32 7.06 19.17
CA PRO A 26 5.98 6.14 18.26
C PRO A 26 4.89 5.37 17.49
N ALA A 27 4.92 5.47 16.17
CA ALA A 27 4.08 4.63 15.32
C ALA A 27 4.46 3.18 15.61
N GLN A 28 3.56 2.45 16.27
CA GLN A 28 3.80 1.06 16.61
C GLN A 28 3.63 0.25 15.33
N ALA A 29 4.70 -0.44 14.94
CA ALA A 29 4.68 -1.37 13.82
C ALA A 29 3.63 -2.46 14.08
N ALA A 30 2.55 -2.43 13.30
CA ALA A 30 1.46 -3.39 13.38
C ALA A 30 1.53 -4.36 12.21
N VAL A 31 1.34 -5.66 12.51
CA VAL A 31 1.18 -6.68 11.47
C VAL A 31 -0.27 -6.66 11.02
N VAL A 32 -0.51 -6.32 9.76
CA VAL A 32 -1.85 -6.26 9.17
C VAL A 32 -1.90 -7.02 7.84
N ASP A 33 -3.07 -7.57 7.54
CA ASP A 33 -3.34 -8.23 6.26
C ASP A 33 -4.05 -7.24 5.33
N VAL A 34 -3.43 -6.96 4.18
CA VAL A 34 -3.97 -6.06 3.16
C VAL A 34 -4.39 -6.88 1.96
N THR A 35 -5.67 -6.78 1.59
CA THR A 35 -6.24 -7.57 0.50
C THR A 35 -6.31 -6.75 -0.79
N PHE A 36 -5.75 -7.29 -1.86
CA PHE A 36 -5.80 -6.73 -3.21
C PHE A 36 -6.68 -7.60 -4.11
N GLY A 37 -7.66 -6.96 -4.75
CA GLY A 37 -8.58 -7.62 -5.67
C GLY A 37 -7.99 -7.81 -7.08
N PRO A 38 -8.75 -8.46 -7.98
CA PRO A 38 -8.23 -8.87 -9.29
C PRO A 38 -7.73 -7.73 -10.18
N THR A 39 -8.35 -6.55 -10.10
CA THR A 39 -7.96 -5.37 -10.86
C THR A 39 -6.66 -4.77 -10.34
N SER A 40 -6.47 -4.68 -9.02
CA SER A 40 -5.19 -4.24 -8.43
C SER A 40 -4.05 -5.21 -8.77
N ILE A 41 -4.31 -6.52 -8.75
CA ILE A 41 -3.32 -7.50 -9.23
C ILE A 41 -3.04 -7.29 -10.73
N GLY A 42 -4.06 -6.88 -11.49
CA GLY A 42 -3.96 -6.46 -12.88
C GLY A 42 -2.93 -5.36 -13.13
N ASP A 43 -2.82 -4.36 -12.26
CA ASP A 43 -1.82 -3.29 -12.37
C ASP A 43 -0.38 -3.84 -12.31
N TYR A 44 -0.12 -4.76 -11.38
CA TYR A 44 1.15 -5.48 -11.30
C TYR A 44 1.40 -6.32 -12.56
N CYS A 45 0.39 -7.08 -13.00
CA CYS A 45 0.47 -7.91 -14.20
C CYS A 45 0.80 -7.08 -15.45
N HIS A 46 0.14 -5.93 -15.60
CA HIS A 46 0.40 -4.98 -16.68
C HIS A 46 1.85 -4.48 -16.67
N ALA A 47 2.35 -4.14 -15.47
CA ALA A 47 3.68 -3.56 -15.32
C ALA A 47 4.83 -4.57 -15.41
N ARG A 48 4.61 -5.83 -15.00
CA ARG A 48 5.71 -6.80 -14.77
C ARG A 48 5.62 -8.09 -15.57
N VAL A 49 4.45 -8.45 -16.10
CA VAL A 49 4.24 -9.72 -16.80
C VAL A 49 3.96 -9.48 -18.28
N SER A 50 2.92 -8.72 -18.59
CA SER A 50 2.58 -8.34 -19.97
C SER A 50 1.74 -7.08 -19.98
N SER A 51 2.09 -6.12 -20.83
CA SER A 51 1.37 -4.85 -20.99
C SER A 51 -0.04 -4.99 -21.57
N SER A 52 -0.44 -6.19 -22.01
CA SER A 52 -1.83 -6.46 -22.40
C SER A 52 -2.68 -7.03 -21.25
N SER A 53 -2.05 -7.39 -20.13
CA SER A 53 -2.75 -7.90 -18.95
C SER A 53 -3.38 -6.74 -18.20
N TRP A 54 -4.60 -6.94 -17.72
CA TRP A 54 -5.33 -5.92 -16.96
C TRP A 54 -6.05 -6.49 -15.74
N ILE A 55 -6.06 -7.82 -15.61
CA ILE A 55 -6.63 -8.54 -14.48
C ILE A 55 -5.71 -9.67 -14.07
N GLY A 56 -5.60 -9.92 -12.77
CA GLY A 56 -4.86 -11.06 -12.26
C GLY A 56 -5.58 -11.72 -11.08
N PHE A 57 -5.27 -12.99 -10.87
CA PHE A 57 -5.90 -13.81 -9.84
C PHE A 57 -4.81 -14.60 -9.12
N TYR A 58 -4.90 -14.68 -7.79
CA TYR A 58 -4.08 -15.62 -7.03
C TYR A 58 -4.80 -16.97 -6.99
N GLU A 59 -4.55 -17.79 -8.00
CA GLU A 59 -5.15 -19.11 -8.16
C GLU A 59 -4.39 -20.19 -7.38
N PRO A 60 -5.00 -21.38 -7.21
CA PRO A 60 -4.27 -22.58 -6.76
C PRO A 60 -3.08 -22.85 -7.70
N GLY A 61 -1.86 -22.62 -7.20
CA GLY A 61 -0.62 -22.81 -7.96
C GLY A 61 0.14 -21.52 -8.29
N GLY A 62 -0.41 -20.34 -8.05
CA GLY A 62 0.33 -19.08 -8.19
C GLY A 62 -0.50 -17.91 -8.68
N LEU A 63 0.15 -16.75 -8.80
CA LEU A 63 -0.45 -15.54 -9.34
C LEU A 63 -0.45 -15.61 -10.87
N ARG A 64 -1.64 -15.52 -11.46
CA ARG A 64 -1.84 -15.61 -12.90
C ARG A 64 -2.40 -14.31 -13.44
N CYS A 65 -1.88 -13.92 -14.60
CA CYS A 65 -2.21 -12.69 -15.28
C CYS A 65 -2.96 -12.99 -16.57
N TYR A 66 -4.00 -12.21 -16.83
CA TYR A 66 -4.88 -12.40 -17.97
C TYR A 66 -5.06 -11.09 -18.75
N ALA A 67 -5.16 -11.25 -20.06
CA ALA A 67 -5.50 -10.21 -21.02
C ALA A 67 -6.92 -10.41 -21.56
N GLY A 68 -7.46 -9.40 -22.24
CA GLY A 68 -8.71 -9.53 -22.99
C GLY A 68 -8.52 -10.44 -24.20
N GLY A 69 -9.28 -11.52 -24.27
CA GLY A 69 -9.34 -12.46 -25.39
C GLY A 69 -10.57 -12.24 -26.29
N MET A 70 -10.65 -13.04 -27.35
CA MET A 70 -11.76 -12.98 -28.30
C MET A 70 -13.11 -13.25 -27.61
N GLY A 71 -14.14 -12.47 -27.94
CA GLY A 71 -15.48 -12.67 -27.39
C GLY A 71 -15.64 -12.32 -25.90
N GLY A 72 -14.71 -11.56 -25.31
CA GLY A 72 -14.76 -11.16 -23.90
C GLY A 72 -14.21 -12.22 -22.92
N ALA A 73 -13.62 -13.30 -23.44
CA ALA A 73 -12.95 -14.30 -22.62
C ALA A 73 -11.65 -13.75 -22.02
N LEU A 74 -11.22 -14.32 -20.89
CA LEU A 74 -9.89 -14.08 -20.35
C LEU A 74 -8.88 -14.98 -21.04
N GLN A 75 -7.82 -14.39 -21.57
CA GLN A 75 -6.70 -15.13 -22.16
C GLN A 75 -5.51 -15.08 -21.21
N TYR A 76 -4.99 -16.25 -20.83
CA TYR A 76 -3.81 -16.33 -19.97
C TYR A 76 -2.60 -15.68 -20.67
N ALA A 77 -1.98 -14.72 -19.99
CA ALA A 77 -0.87 -13.92 -20.51
C ALA A 77 0.46 -14.25 -19.83
N GLY A 78 0.42 -14.81 -18.62
CA GLY A 78 1.62 -15.23 -17.89
C GLY A 78 1.35 -15.39 -16.40
N SER A 79 2.41 -15.74 -15.68
CA SER A 79 2.38 -15.84 -14.21
C SER A 79 3.34 -14.84 -13.59
N GLY A 80 3.01 -14.37 -12.39
CA GLY A 80 3.87 -13.51 -11.60
C GLY A 80 4.17 -14.11 -10.23
N ASP A 81 5.18 -13.55 -9.57
CA ASP A 81 5.46 -13.89 -8.17
C ASP A 81 4.52 -13.12 -7.22
N PRO A 82 3.81 -13.80 -6.30
CA PRO A 82 2.85 -13.15 -5.41
C PRO A 82 3.50 -12.23 -4.38
N TYR A 83 4.74 -12.51 -3.96
CA TYR A 83 5.47 -11.66 -3.03
C TYR A 83 5.95 -10.37 -3.71
N LEU A 84 6.42 -10.44 -4.95
CA LEU A 84 6.75 -9.27 -5.77
C LEU A 84 5.50 -8.45 -6.11
N ALA A 85 4.35 -9.08 -6.33
CA ALA A 85 3.08 -8.38 -6.48
C ALA A 85 2.73 -7.58 -5.23
N CYS A 86 2.84 -8.17 -4.04
CA CYS A 86 2.65 -7.43 -2.78
C CYS A 86 3.62 -6.24 -2.67
N LYS A 87 4.89 -6.41 -3.02
CA LYS A 87 5.88 -5.31 -3.01
C LYS A 87 5.59 -4.22 -4.03
N HIS A 88 4.84 -4.53 -5.09
CA HIS A 88 4.42 -3.54 -6.08
C HIS A 88 3.19 -2.76 -5.62
N LEU A 89 2.26 -3.44 -4.93
CA LEU A 89 0.94 -2.91 -4.59
C LEU A 89 0.91 -2.17 -3.24
N THR A 90 1.90 -2.37 -2.37
CA THR A 90 2.05 -1.62 -1.12
C THR A 90 3.45 -1.05 -0.95
N THR A 91 3.56 0.02 -0.17
CA THR A 91 4.84 0.58 0.31
C THR A 91 5.25 0.00 1.66
N ASP A 92 4.39 -0.80 2.31
CA ASP A 92 4.66 -1.41 3.60
C ASP A 92 5.64 -2.59 3.50
N VAL A 93 6.22 -3.01 4.63
CA VAL A 93 7.17 -4.14 4.64
C VAL A 93 6.42 -5.46 4.50
N VAL A 94 6.51 -6.09 3.34
CA VAL A 94 5.85 -7.37 3.04
C VAL A 94 6.55 -8.53 3.74
N MET A 95 5.80 -9.23 4.60
CA MET A 95 6.24 -10.46 5.27
C MET A 95 5.92 -11.71 4.45
N SER A 96 4.70 -11.78 3.91
CA SER A 96 4.22 -12.95 3.17
C SER A 96 3.02 -12.61 2.30
N ALA A 97 2.79 -13.43 1.29
CA ALA A 97 1.64 -13.35 0.39
C ALA A 97 0.82 -14.64 0.46
N SER A 98 -0.49 -14.52 0.65
CA SER A 98 -1.43 -15.65 0.72
C SER A 98 -2.68 -15.40 -0.13
N ARG A 99 -3.40 -16.48 -0.44
CA ARG A 99 -4.63 -16.41 -1.25
C ARG A 99 -5.81 -16.05 -0.36
N GLY A 100 -6.54 -15.01 -0.75
CA GLY A 100 -7.79 -14.57 -0.12
C GLY A 100 -9.02 -15.21 -0.75
N THR A 101 -10.20 -14.78 -0.29
CA THR A 101 -11.47 -15.12 -0.94
C THR A 101 -11.51 -14.55 -2.35
N SER A 102 -12.26 -15.22 -3.25
CA SER A 102 -12.41 -14.78 -4.64
C SER A 102 -11.09 -14.58 -5.40
N ASP A 103 -10.08 -15.42 -5.11
CA ASP A 103 -8.75 -15.37 -5.73
C ASP A 103 -8.01 -14.04 -5.54
N ALA A 104 -8.33 -13.32 -4.46
CA ALA A 104 -7.61 -12.11 -4.07
C ALA A 104 -6.20 -12.43 -3.56
N LEU A 105 -5.31 -11.44 -3.64
CA LEU A 105 -3.97 -11.49 -3.06
C LEU A 105 -4.00 -10.83 -1.68
N VAL A 106 -3.69 -11.58 -0.63
CA VAL A 106 -3.57 -11.07 0.73
C VAL A 106 -2.10 -10.90 1.07
N CYS A 107 -1.70 -9.65 1.30
CA CYS A 107 -0.35 -9.28 1.67
C CYS A 107 -0.30 -9.03 3.18
N ARG A 108 0.40 -9.89 3.90
CA ARG A 108 0.71 -9.64 5.32
C ARG A 108 1.90 -8.69 5.39
N VAL A 109 1.68 -7.52 5.97
CA VAL A 109 2.65 -6.42 5.99
C VAL A 109 2.85 -5.89 7.41
N VAL A 110 3.99 -5.23 7.61
CA VAL A 110 4.27 -4.43 8.81
C VAL A 110 4.20 -2.96 8.44
N ARG A 111 3.38 -2.19 9.17
CA ARG A 111 3.19 -0.75 8.94
C ARG A 111 3.02 0.04 10.23
#